data_AF-A0A3D1UCP9-F1
#
_entry.id   AF-A0A3D1UCP9-F1
#
_cell.length_a   1.000
_cell.length_b   1.000
_cell.length_c   1.000
_cell.angle_alpha   90.00
_cell.angle_beta   90.00
_cell.angle_gamma   90.00
#
_symmetry.space_group_name_H-M   'P 1'
#
loop_
_entity.id
_entity.type
_entity.pdbx_description
1 polymer ?
#
loop_
_entity_poly.entity_id
_entity_poly.type
_entity_poly.pdbx_seq_one_letter_code
_entity_poly.pdbx_strand_id
1 'polypeptide(L)'
;MNKTFLVWSFVLVVAVAGAFAAVVVSNNRAAVARDGRAAAEARADAEASAAKKARAMEQAEKRRVEAEQAKAQEARESRIAAEAQAKAESDALRRSQVEAEIQKTRLQTSENEAKTAAEKASAAKMLAEAARLTNETAQAAVKLAEAKQNTAFAETERVRLAAEKATAKAKALELRKADLDAYEQSLIEIAQDLEEREAALRPDKTAADLIWLPDADTEVDEKGKLRPRKKEPYLAENDKRLPPGERELARQNRLRREVAEAESAASRTNMVSALEKSCREAEAADRPLTAAYVRAALKSLYPDWSPSPQKKEETK
;
A
#
# COMPACT_ATOMS: atom_id res chain seq x y z
N MET A 1 -97.96 -82.42 -165.45
CA MET A 1 -97.55 -80.99 -165.50
C MET A 1 -97.82 -80.40 -164.12
N ASN A 2 -96.95 -79.71 -163.37
CA ASN A 2 -95.59 -79.17 -163.59
C ASN A 2 -94.86 -79.05 -162.23
N LYS A 3 -93.55 -79.36 -162.21
CA LYS A 3 -92.66 -79.45 -161.03
C LYS A 3 -91.92 -78.15 -160.67
N THR A 4 -92.36 -76.98 -161.17
CA THR A 4 -91.56 -75.74 -161.14
C THR A 4 -91.87 -74.77 -159.98
N PHE A 5 -92.92 -74.99 -159.18
CA PHE A 5 -93.33 -74.02 -158.16
C PHE A 5 -92.60 -74.16 -156.80
N LEU A 6 -91.88 -75.27 -156.55
CA LEU A 6 -91.28 -75.54 -155.24
C LEU A 6 -89.92 -74.86 -155.01
N VAL A 7 -89.26 -74.37 -156.06
CA VAL A 7 -87.87 -73.88 -155.99
C VAL A 7 -87.79 -72.39 -155.63
N TRP A 8 -88.80 -71.59 -155.96
CA TRP A 8 -88.75 -70.14 -155.78
C TRP A 8 -89.02 -69.67 -154.35
N SER A 9 -89.74 -70.44 -153.54
CA SER A 9 -89.99 -70.09 -152.13
C SER A 9 -88.80 -70.37 -151.21
N PHE A 10 -87.86 -71.24 -151.61
CA PHE A 10 -86.72 -71.61 -150.76
C PHE A 10 -85.58 -70.57 -150.81
N VAL A 11 -85.43 -69.86 -151.93
CA VAL A 11 -84.37 -68.85 -152.10
C VAL A 11 -84.67 -67.58 -151.28
N LEU A 12 -85.93 -67.22 -151.09
CA LEU A 12 -86.31 -66.02 -150.34
C LEU A 12 -86.06 -66.17 -148.82
N VAL A 13 -86.23 -67.37 -148.26
CA VAL A 13 -86.05 -67.62 -146.82
C VAL A 13 -84.57 -67.62 -146.43
N VAL A 14 -83.68 -68.08 -147.32
CA VAL A 14 -82.23 -68.11 -147.04
C VAL A 14 -81.61 -66.70 -147.08
N ALA A 15 -82.12 -65.79 -147.90
CA ALA A 15 -81.62 -64.41 -147.96
C ALA A 15 -81.93 -63.59 -146.70
N VAL A 16 -83.07 -63.83 -146.04
CA VAL A 16 -83.47 -63.09 -144.83
C VAL A 16 -82.69 -63.57 -143.59
N ALA A 17 -82.29 -64.84 -143.54
CA ALA A 17 -81.48 -65.36 -142.44
C ALA A 17 -80.02 -64.85 -142.45
N GLY A 18 -79.47 -64.55 -143.63
CA GLY A 18 -78.10 -64.04 -143.78
C GLY A 18 -77.91 -62.60 -143.25
N ALA A 19 -78.95 -61.76 -143.31
CA ALA A 19 -78.85 -60.35 -142.91
C ALA A 19 -78.89 -60.13 -141.38
N PHE A 20 -79.55 -61.01 -140.61
CA PHE A 20 -79.62 -60.89 -139.15
C PHE A 20 -78.34 -61.33 -138.43
N ALA A 21 -77.58 -62.27 -139.00
CA ALA A 21 -76.33 -62.75 -138.38
C ALA A 21 -75.21 -61.68 -138.40
N ALA A 22 -75.15 -60.83 -139.43
CA ALA A 22 -74.12 -59.80 -139.55
C ALA A 22 -74.29 -58.64 -138.55
N VAL A 23 -75.54 -58.29 -138.18
CA VAL A 23 -75.81 -57.19 -137.24
C VAL A 23 -75.51 -57.60 -135.79
N VAL A 24 -75.79 -58.85 -135.40
CA VAL A 24 -75.54 -59.35 -134.03
C VAL A 24 -74.04 -59.48 -133.73
N VAL A 25 -73.22 -59.86 -134.70
CA VAL A 25 -71.76 -59.97 -134.51
C VAL A 25 -71.08 -58.60 -134.41
N SER A 26 -71.60 -57.58 -135.09
CA SER A 26 -71.03 -56.22 -134.99
C SER A 26 -71.33 -55.52 -133.66
N ASN A 27 -72.52 -55.72 -133.09
CA ASN A 27 -72.90 -55.11 -131.81
C ASN A 27 -72.23 -55.78 -130.60
N ASN A 28 -71.93 -57.09 -130.65
CA ASN A 28 -71.22 -57.76 -129.55
C ASN A 28 -69.74 -57.37 -129.44
N ARG A 29 -69.08 -57.00 -130.55
CA ARG A 29 -67.68 -56.53 -130.51
C ARG A 29 -67.52 -55.14 -129.90
N ALA A 30 -68.56 -54.29 -129.96
CA ALA A 30 -68.52 -52.94 -129.38
C ALA A 30 -68.77 -52.92 -127.86
N ALA A 31 -69.48 -53.90 -127.30
CA ALA A 31 -69.72 -54.00 -125.85
C ALA A 31 -68.50 -54.52 -125.08
N VAL A 32 -67.83 -55.56 -125.59
CA VAL A 32 -66.68 -56.20 -124.91
C VAL A 32 -65.45 -55.27 -124.80
N ALA A 33 -65.32 -54.29 -125.70
CA ALA A 33 -64.22 -53.31 -125.64
C ALA A 33 -64.43 -52.19 -124.59
N ARG A 34 -65.66 -51.98 -124.09
CA ARG A 34 -65.95 -50.98 -123.04
C ARG A 34 -65.84 -51.55 -121.62
N ASP A 35 -66.16 -52.82 -121.41
CA ASP A 35 -66.11 -53.45 -120.09
C ASP A 35 -64.68 -53.85 -119.64
N GLY A 36 -63.75 -54.05 -120.59
CA GLY A 36 -62.35 -54.38 -120.28
C GLY A 36 -61.52 -53.22 -119.69
N ARG A 37 -61.88 -51.95 -119.95
CA ARG A 37 -61.17 -50.78 -119.39
C ARG A 37 -61.66 -50.40 -117.99
N ALA A 38 -62.96 -50.54 -117.72
CA ALA A 38 -63.52 -50.24 -116.40
C ALA A 38 -63.09 -51.25 -115.31
N ALA A 39 -62.85 -52.51 -115.66
CA ALA A 39 -62.40 -53.53 -114.70
C ALA A 39 -60.90 -53.46 -114.36
N ALA A 40 -60.07 -52.84 -115.21
CA ALA A 40 -58.64 -52.65 -114.96
C ALA A 40 -58.36 -51.41 -114.08
N GLU A 41 -59.10 -50.31 -114.26
CA GLU A 41 -58.97 -49.11 -113.41
C GLU A 41 -59.50 -49.35 -111.98
N ALA A 42 -60.59 -50.10 -111.80
CA ALA A 42 -61.11 -50.42 -110.47
C ALA A 42 -60.20 -51.35 -109.64
N ARG A 43 -59.37 -52.19 -110.28
CA ARG A 43 -58.38 -53.04 -109.58
C ARG A 43 -57.11 -52.25 -109.22
N ALA A 44 -56.67 -51.34 -110.08
CA ALA A 44 -55.55 -50.45 -109.81
C ALA A 44 -55.84 -49.47 -108.64
N ASP A 45 -57.05 -48.93 -108.55
CA ASP A 45 -57.45 -48.04 -107.45
C ASP A 45 -57.68 -48.79 -106.12
N ALA A 46 -58.16 -50.03 -106.16
CA ALA A 46 -58.28 -50.88 -104.97
C ALA A 46 -56.90 -51.23 -104.38
N GLU A 47 -55.93 -51.62 -105.23
CA GLU A 47 -54.55 -51.92 -104.81
C GLU A 47 -53.80 -50.65 -104.35
N ALA A 48 -54.01 -49.50 -105.00
CA ALA A 48 -53.44 -48.23 -104.57
C ALA A 48 -54.03 -47.73 -103.22
N SER A 49 -55.31 -47.98 -102.96
CA SER A 49 -55.94 -47.64 -101.67
C SER A 49 -55.50 -48.58 -100.53
N ALA A 50 -55.31 -49.87 -100.82
CA ALA A 50 -54.78 -50.85 -99.88
C ALA A 50 -53.31 -50.55 -99.53
N ALA A 51 -52.48 -50.19 -100.51
CA ALA A 51 -51.10 -49.77 -100.29
C ALA A 51 -50.99 -48.46 -99.48
N LYS A 52 -51.88 -47.50 -99.72
CA LYS A 52 -51.95 -46.27 -98.90
C LYS A 52 -52.39 -46.56 -97.46
N LYS A 53 -53.37 -47.45 -97.23
CA LYS A 53 -53.78 -47.87 -95.89
C LYS A 53 -52.67 -48.63 -95.16
N ALA A 54 -51.96 -49.52 -95.84
CA ALA A 54 -50.82 -50.24 -95.27
C ALA A 54 -49.69 -49.29 -94.86
N ARG A 55 -49.33 -48.33 -95.71
CA ARG A 55 -48.33 -47.29 -95.39
C ARG A 55 -48.78 -46.36 -94.27
N ALA A 56 -50.07 -46.02 -94.20
CA ALA A 56 -50.62 -45.21 -93.12
C ALA A 56 -50.60 -45.95 -91.76
N MET A 57 -50.88 -47.25 -91.75
CA MET A 57 -50.75 -48.07 -90.54
C MET A 57 -49.28 -48.23 -90.13
N GLU A 58 -48.35 -48.46 -91.05
CA GLU A 58 -46.92 -48.56 -90.74
C GLU A 58 -46.36 -47.23 -90.19
N GLN A 59 -46.80 -46.09 -90.73
CA GLN A 59 -46.44 -44.77 -90.19
C GLN A 59 -47.08 -44.49 -88.82
N ALA A 60 -48.32 -44.95 -88.59
CA ALA A 60 -48.98 -44.82 -87.30
C ALA A 60 -48.31 -45.69 -86.23
N GLU A 61 -47.91 -46.92 -86.57
CA GLU A 61 -47.15 -47.81 -85.68
C GLU A 61 -45.76 -47.26 -85.39
N LYS A 62 -45.02 -46.76 -86.39
CA LYS A 62 -43.73 -46.08 -86.17
C LYS A 62 -43.87 -44.90 -85.21
N ARG A 63 -44.86 -44.02 -85.42
CA ARG A 63 -45.12 -42.88 -84.52
C ARG A 63 -45.53 -43.32 -83.12
N ARG A 64 -46.26 -44.42 -82.99
CA ARG A 64 -46.64 -44.98 -81.68
C ARG A 64 -45.43 -45.55 -80.95
N VAL A 65 -44.56 -46.27 -81.64
CA VAL A 65 -43.31 -46.81 -81.08
C VAL A 65 -42.37 -45.67 -80.70
N GLU A 66 -42.22 -44.63 -81.52
CA GLU A 66 -41.44 -43.42 -81.19
C GLU A 66 -42.01 -42.69 -79.97
N ALA A 67 -43.33 -42.55 -79.86
CA ALA A 67 -43.98 -41.95 -78.69
C ALA A 67 -43.84 -42.79 -77.41
N GLU A 68 -43.92 -44.13 -77.52
CA GLU A 68 -43.68 -45.04 -76.39
C GLU A 68 -42.21 -45.04 -75.97
N GLN A 69 -41.27 -44.95 -76.92
CA GLN A 69 -39.84 -44.78 -76.63
C GLN A 69 -39.53 -43.44 -75.97
N ALA A 70 -40.10 -42.34 -76.47
CA ALA A 70 -39.96 -41.02 -75.86
C ALA A 70 -40.47 -40.99 -74.42
N LYS A 71 -41.65 -41.59 -74.16
CA LYS A 71 -42.19 -41.74 -72.79
C LYS A 71 -41.32 -42.63 -71.91
N ALA A 72 -40.77 -43.72 -72.44
CA ALA A 72 -39.86 -44.58 -71.70
C ALA A 72 -38.53 -43.89 -71.38
N GLN A 73 -38.06 -43.00 -72.26
CA GLN A 73 -36.85 -42.22 -72.10
C GLN A 73 -37.05 -41.10 -71.07
N GLU A 74 -38.16 -40.37 -71.14
CA GLU A 74 -38.56 -39.37 -70.14
C GLU A 74 -38.76 -40.01 -68.75
N ALA A 75 -39.34 -41.21 -68.68
CA ALA A 75 -39.46 -41.98 -67.43
C ALA A 75 -38.10 -42.44 -66.87
N ARG A 76 -37.11 -42.70 -67.73
CA ARG A 76 -35.74 -43.03 -67.30
C ARG A 76 -34.99 -41.78 -66.83
N GLU A 77 -35.09 -40.69 -67.56
CA GLU A 77 -34.45 -39.41 -67.22
C GLU A 77 -35.00 -38.83 -65.92
N SER A 78 -36.32 -38.88 -65.71
CA SER A 78 -36.96 -38.50 -64.44
C SER A 78 -36.54 -39.40 -63.26
N ARG A 79 -36.39 -40.71 -63.46
CA ARG A 79 -35.83 -41.60 -62.43
C ARG A 79 -34.37 -41.26 -62.09
N ILE A 80 -33.55 -41.01 -63.10
CA ILE A 80 -32.15 -40.60 -62.90
C ILE A 80 -32.07 -39.26 -62.17
N ALA A 81 -32.92 -38.30 -62.52
CA ALA A 81 -33.00 -37.01 -61.84
C ALA A 81 -33.46 -37.15 -60.37
N ALA A 82 -34.47 -37.99 -60.12
CA ALA A 82 -34.94 -38.28 -58.76
C ALA A 82 -33.89 -39.02 -57.92
N GLU A 83 -33.16 -39.98 -58.49
CA GLU A 83 -32.05 -40.66 -57.81
C GLU A 83 -30.87 -39.71 -57.54
N ALA A 84 -30.58 -38.79 -58.46
CA ALA A 84 -29.55 -37.77 -58.27
C ALA A 84 -29.93 -36.79 -57.15
N GLN A 85 -31.21 -36.36 -57.08
CA GLN A 85 -31.72 -35.53 -55.98
C GLN A 85 -31.68 -36.26 -54.64
N ALA A 86 -32.13 -37.51 -54.57
CA ALA A 86 -32.08 -38.30 -53.34
C ALA A 86 -30.64 -38.53 -52.84
N LYS A 87 -29.68 -38.72 -53.75
CA LYS A 87 -28.24 -38.78 -53.40
C LYS A 87 -27.73 -37.43 -52.90
N ALA A 88 -28.07 -36.33 -53.55
CA ALA A 88 -27.66 -34.99 -53.14
C ALA A 88 -28.21 -34.60 -51.76
N GLU A 89 -29.47 -34.93 -51.47
CA GLU A 89 -30.08 -34.71 -50.16
C GLU A 89 -29.45 -35.57 -49.06
N SER A 90 -29.19 -36.85 -49.36
CA SER A 90 -28.47 -37.76 -48.44
C SER A 90 -27.07 -37.25 -48.11
N ASP A 91 -26.32 -36.79 -49.12
CA ASP A 91 -24.97 -36.25 -48.92
C ASP A 91 -24.99 -34.90 -48.19
N ALA A 92 -25.98 -34.05 -48.44
CA ALA A 92 -26.18 -32.81 -47.69
C ALA A 92 -26.48 -33.08 -46.21
N LEU A 93 -27.31 -34.08 -45.92
CA LEU A 93 -27.65 -34.47 -44.55
C LEU A 93 -26.43 -35.04 -43.81
N ARG A 94 -25.63 -35.89 -44.48
CA ARG A 94 -24.37 -36.41 -43.93
C ARG A 94 -23.35 -35.31 -43.65
N ARG A 95 -23.20 -34.34 -44.56
CA ARG A 95 -22.32 -33.18 -44.34
C ARG A 95 -22.77 -32.35 -43.15
N SER A 96 -24.06 -32.09 -43.03
CA SER A 96 -24.64 -31.35 -41.90
C SER A 96 -24.42 -32.06 -40.56
N GLN A 97 -24.56 -33.40 -40.51
CA GLN A 97 -24.29 -34.19 -39.30
C GLN A 97 -22.81 -34.12 -38.90
N VAL A 98 -21.89 -34.26 -39.87
CA VAL A 98 -20.45 -34.16 -39.62
C VAL A 98 -20.06 -32.76 -39.14
N GLU A 99 -20.62 -31.70 -39.73
CA GLU A 99 -20.38 -30.32 -39.29
C GLU A 99 -20.88 -30.07 -37.86
N ALA A 100 -22.06 -30.60 -37.51
CA ALA A 100 -22.61 -30.50 -36.16
C ALA A 100 -21.73 -31.23 -35.12
N GLU A 101 -21.21 -32.42 -35.44
CA GLU A 101 -20.28 -33.14 -34.57
C GLU A 101 -18.94 -32.41 -34.42
N ILE A 102 -18.41 -31.83 -35.50
CA ILE A 102 -17.19 -31.00 -35.47
C ILE A 102 -17.40 -29.76 -34.58
N GLN A 103 -18.55 -29.09 -34.68
CA GLN A 103 -18.85 -27.94 -33.82
C GLN A 103 -18.96 -28.35 -32.35
N LYS A 104 -19.66 -29.45 -32.06
CA LYS A 104 -19.81 -29.97 -30.70
C LYS A 104 -18.46 -30.33 -30.08
N THR A 105 -17.60 -31.02 -30.83
CA THR A 105 -16.25 -31.39 -30.36
C THR A 105 -15.38 -30.15 -30.14
N ARG A 106 -15.42 -29.15 -31.04
CA ARG A 106 -14.72 -27.87 -30.84
C ARG A 106 -15.17 -27.11 -29.59
N LEU A 107 -16.48 -27.08 -29.33
CA LEU A 107 -17.02 -26.46 -28.13
C LEU A 107 -16.50 -27.18 -26.87
N GLN A 108 -16.58 -28.52 -26.85
CA GLN A 108 -16.07 -29.32 -25.73
C GLN A 108 -14.57 -29.14 -25.50
N THR A 109 -13.75 -29.09 -26.55
CA THR A 109 -12.31 -28.82 -26.41
C THR A 109 -12.07 -27.42 -25.86
N SER A 110 -12.79 -26.41 -26.36
CA SER A 110 -12.64 -25.03 -25.86
C SER A 110 -13.08 -24.87 -24.40
N GLU A 111 -14.13 -25.57 -23.96
CA GLU A 111 -14.57 -25.58 -22.56
C GLU A 111 -13.54 -26.26 -21.66
N ASN A 112 -12.95 -27.36 -22.10
CA ASN A 112 -11.91 -28.06 -21.34
C ASN A 112 -10.62 -27.23 -21.26
N GLU A 113 -10.23 -26.55 -22.33
CA GLU A 113 -9.12 -25.60 -22.32
C GLU A 113 -9.40 -24.41 -21.39
N ALA A 114 -10.63 -23.87 -21.40
CA ALA A 114 -11.01 -22.79 -20.49
C ALA A 114 -11.00 -23.23 -19.02
N LYS A 115 -11.52 -24.42 -18.70
CA LYS A 115 -11.48 -24.99 -17.35
C LYS A 115 -10.05 -25.21 -16.86
N THR A 116 -9.21 -25.84 -17.68
CA THR A 116 -7.80 -26.08 -17.32
C THR A 116 -7.01 -24.78 -17.20
N ALA A 117 -7.30 -23.76 -18.01
CA ALA A 117 -6.71 -22.44 -17.86
C ALA A 117 -7.14 -21.75 -16.55
N ALA A 118 -8.42 -21.86 -16.18
CA ALA A 118 -8.94 -21.32 -14.92
C ALA A 118 -8.33 -22.03 -13.70
N GLU A 119 -8.17 -23.35 -13.75
CA GLU A 119 -7.50 -24.15 -12.71
C GLU A 119 -6.01 -23.79 -12.58
N LYS A 120 -5.29 -23.62 -13.70
CA LYS A 120 -3.91 -23.15 -13.67
C LYS A 120 -3.80 -21.74 -13.10
N ALA A 121 -4.72 -20.85 -13.44
CA ALA A 121 -4.74 -19.49 -12.91
C ALA A 121 -5.03 -19.46 -11.40
N SER A 122 -5.95 -20.29 -10.90
CA SER A 122 -6.23 -20.38 -9.47
C SER A 122 -5.07 -21.00 -8.69
N ALA A 123 -4.45 -22.05 -9.22
CA ALA A 123 -3.24 -22.65 -8.63
C ALA A 123 -2.07 -21.65 -8.59
N ALA A 124 -1.85 -20.88 -9.65
CA ALA A 124 -0.82 -19.84 -9.69
C ALA A 124 -1.08 -18.73 -8.65
N LYS A 125 -2.34 -18.33 -8.46
CA LYS A 125 -2.72 -17.37 -7.40
C LYS A 125 -2.42 -17.90 -6.00
N MET A 126 -2.76 -19.16 -5.71
CA MET A 126 -2.46 -19.78 -4.42
C MET A 126 -0.96 -19.87 -4.17
N LEU A 127 -0.16 -20.24 -5.18
CA LEU A 127 1.30 -20.27 -5.07
C LEU A 127 1.89 -18.87 -4.84
N ALA A 128 1.36 -17.85 -5.52
CA ALA A 128 1.79 -16.47 -5.33
C ALA A 128 1.43 -15.94 -3.93
N GLU A 129 0.25 -16.26 -3.41
CA GLU A 129 -0.17 -15.88 -2.06
C GLU A 129 0.66 -16.59 -0.99
N ALA A 130 0.94 -17.89 -1.14
CA ALA A 130 1.83 -18.63 -0.28
C ALA A 130 3.25 -18.03 -0.28
N ALA A 131 3.79 -17.68 -1.45
CA ALA A 131 5.09 -17.02 -1.58
C ALA A 131 5.10 -15.62 -0.93
N ARG A 132 3.98 -14.89 -0.99
CA ARG A 132 3.84 -13.60 -0.32
C ARG A 132 3.89 -13.75 1.19
N LEU A 133 3.12 -14.71 1.75
CA LEU A 133 3.08 -14.99 3.18
C LEU A 133 4.43 -15.48 3.71
N THR A 134 5.16 -16.32 2.96
CA THR A 134 6.50 -16.73 3.37
C THR A 134 7.50 -15.57 3.38
N ASN A 135 7.41 -14.66 2.41
CA ASN A 135 8.26 -13.45 2.40
C ASN A 135 7.89 -12.49 3.56
N GLU A 136 6.61 -12.27 3.83
CA GLU A 136 6.15 -11.45 4.95
C GLU A 136 6.61 -12.02 6.30
N THR A 137 6.48 -13.33 6.50
CA THR A 137 6.95 -14.00 7.73
C THR A 137 8.49 -13.97 7.86
N ALA A 138 9.22 -14.15 6.76
CA ALA A 138 10.69 -14.01 6.77
C ALA A 138 11.12 -12.58 7.14
N GLN A 139 10.48 -11.54 6.56
CA GLN A 139 10.78 -10.15 6.89
C GLN A 139 10.44 -9.82 8.36
N ALA A 140 9.33 -10.33 8.88
CA ALA A 140 8.96 -10.16 10.28
C ALA A 140 10.00 -10.81 11.22
N ALA A 141 10.51 -12.00 10.87
CA ALA A 141 11.55 -12.68 11.63
C ALA A 141 12.88 -11.90 11.63
N VAL A 142 13.29 -11.33 10.50
CA VAL A 142 14.49 -10.48 10.40
C VAL A 142 14.35 -9.23 11.27
N LYS A 143 13.23 -8.50 11.17
CA LYS A 143 12.98 -7.31 12.00
C LYS A 143 12.98 -7.64 13.50
N LEU A 144 12.43 -8.79 13.88
CA LEU A 144 12.46 -9.25 15.28
C LEU A 144 13.89 -9.56 15.75
N ALA A 145 14.71 -10.19 14.90
CA ALA A 145 16.11 -10.48 15.22
C ALA A 145 16.93 -9.19 15.38
N GLU A 146 16.78 -8.23 14.46
CA GLU A 146 17.42 -6.90 14.54
C GLU A 146 17.01 -6.16 15.81
N ALA A 147 15.71 -6.18 16.16
CA ALA A 147 15.22 -5.56 17.39
C ALA A 147 15.87 -6.16 18.63
N LYS A 148 15.97 -7.50 18.71
CA LYS A 148 16.63 -8.20 19.83
C LYS A 148 18.12 -7.88 19.91
N GLN A 149 18.81 -7.80 18.78
CA GLN A 149 20.22 -7.42 18.74
C GLN A 149 20.43 -5.98 19.21
N ASN A 150 19.58 -5.06 18.76
CA ASN A 150 19.65 -3.65 19.16
C ASN A 150 19.38 -3.47 20.67
N THR A 151 18.42 -4.21 21.24
CA THR A 151 18.18 -4.16 22.70
C THR A 151 19.37 -4.73 23.48
N ALA A 152 19.94 -5.85 23.03
CA ALA A 152 21.12 -6.43 23.67
C ALA A 152 22.31 -5.46 23.61
N PHE A 153 22.55 -4.85 22.45
CA PHE A 153 23.61 -3.84 22.30
C PHE A 153 23.38 -2.63 23.22
N ALA A 154 22.15 -2.09 23.26
CA ALA A 154 21.81 -0.97 24.13
C ALA A 154 21.99 -1.29 25.63
N GLU A 155 21.69 -2.52 26.06
CA GLU A 155 21.94 -2.97 27.43
C GLU A 155 23.44 -3.07 27.72
N THR A 156 24.22 -3.65 26.81
CA THR A 156 25.68 -3.74 26.99
C THR A 156 26.34 -2.36 27.08
N GLU A 157 25.95 -1.42 26.22
CA GLU A 157 26.44 -0.03 26.27
C GLU A 157 26.03 0.68 27.56
N ARG A 158 24.80 0.45 28.04
CA ARG A 158 24.36 1.00 29.34
C ARG A 158 25.21 0.48 30.50
N VAL A 159 25.50 -0.83 30.52
CA VAL A 159 26.36 -1.44 31.55
C VAL A 159 27.79 -0.89 31.45
N ARG A 160 28.34 -0.78 30.24
CA ARG A 160 29.67 -0.21 29.99
C ARG A 160 29.76 1.23 30.50
N LEU A 161 28.81 2.09 30.12
CA LEU A 161 28.76 3.49 30.58
C LEU A 161 28.58 3.60 32.10
N ALA A 162 27.81 2.72 32.72
CA ALA A 162 27.66 2.69 34.17
C ALA A 162 28.99 2.32 34.87
N ALA A 163 29.72 1.33 34.34
CA ALA A 163 31.03 0.93 34.85
C ALA A 163 32.09 2.03 34.65
N GLU A 164 32.11 2.69 33.50
CA GLU A 164 33.00 3.83 33.22
C GLU A 164 32.71 5.00 34.18
N LYS A 165 31.45 5.30 34.46
CA LYS A 165 31.09 6.32 35.47
C LYS A 165 31.51 5.93 36.88
N ALA A 166 31.34 4.66 37.26
CA ALA A 166 31.75 4.18 38.57
C ALA A 166 33.27 4.28 38.76
N THR A 167 34.05 3.85 37.76
CA THR A 167 35.52 3.93 37.79
C THR A 167 36.01 5.39 37.78
N ALA A 168 35.39 6.28 37.00
CA ALA A 168 35.71 7.71 37.02
C ALA A 168 35.43 8.33 38.40
N LYS A 169 34.30 7.99 39.03
CA LYS A 169 33.96 8.45 40.38
C LYS A 169 34.95 7.92 41.43
N ALA A 170 35.37 6.66 41.33
CA ALA A 170 36.37 6.08 42.22
C ALA A 170 37.70 6.83 42.13
N LYS A 171 38.22 7.07 40.91
CA LYS A 171 39.44 7.85 40.69
C LYS A 171 39.33 9.28 41.21
N ALA A 172 38.19 9.94 41.02
CA ALA A 172 37.96 11.28 41.54
C ALA A 172 37.96 11.32 43.09
N LEU A 173 37.45 10.27 43.74
CA LEU A 173 37.50 10.14 45.20
C LEU A 173 38.92 9.86 45.70
N GLU A 174 39.69 9.04 44.98
CA GLU A 174 41.11 8.79 45.30
C GLU A 174 41.93 10.08 45.23
N LEU A 175 41.74 10.90 44.18
CA LEU A 175 42.42 12.20 44.07
C LEU A 175 42.03 13.15 45.21
N ARG A 176 40.74 13.25 45.54
CA ARG A 176 40.29 14.07 46.68
C ARG A 176 40.87 13.61 48.01
N LYS A 177 41.02 12.30 48.20
CA LYS A 177 41.65 11.77 49.40
C LYS A 177 43.13 12.17 49.46
N ALA A 178 43.85 12.06 48.35
CA ALA A 178 45.24 12.51 48.28
C ALA A 178 45.39 14.02 48.56
N ASP A 179 44.47 14.85 48.06
CA ASP A 179 44.46 16.29 48.35
C ASP A 179 44.22 16.57 49.85
N LEU A 180 43.34 15.82 50.50
CA LEU A 180 43.08 15.93 51.94
C LEU A 180 44.30 15.47 52.75
N ASP A 181 44.90 14.34 52.40
CA ASP A 181 46.10 13.82 53.07
C ASP A 181 47.27 14.84 52.96
N ALA A 182 47.42 15.48 51.80
CA ALA A 182 48.42 16.54 51.59
C ALA A 182 48.11 17.81 52.42
N TYR A 183 46.83 18.20 52.52
CA TYR A 183 46.42 19.33 53.35
C TYR A 183 46.66 19.05 54.84
N GLU A 184 46.38 17.83 55.31
CA GLU A 184 46.67 17.40 56.69
C GLU A 184 48.17 17.46 56.99
N GLN A 185 49.03 16.99 56.07
CA GLN A 185 50.48 17.12 56.21
C GLN A 185 50.92 18.58 56.32
N SER A 186 50.40 19.46 55.45
CA SER A 186 50.72 20.89 55.50
C SER A 186 50.28 21.53 56.83
N LEU A 187 49.13 21.16 57.38
CA LEU A 187 48.70 21.64 58.69
C LEU A 187 49.62 21.16 59.83
N ILE A 188 50.11 19.93 59.76
CA ILE A 188 51.08 19.39 60.74
C ILE A 188 52.39 20.18 60.66
N GLU A 189 52.90 20.41 59.45
CA GLU A 189 54.12 21.22 59.23
C GLU A 189 53.94 22.64 59.76
N ILE A 190 52.81 23.29 59.47
CA ILE A 190 52.49 24.63 60.01
C ILE A 190 52.41 24.60 61.54
N ALA A 191 51.82 23.57 62.13
CA ALA A 191 51.74 23.44 63.58
C ALA A 191 53.13 23.28 64.22
N GLN A 192 54.00 22.49 63.62
CA GLN A 192 55.40 22.34 64.04
C GLN A 192 56.17 23.66 63.91
N ASP A 193 56.06 24.34 62.77
CA ASP A 193 56.65 25.66 62.55
C ASP A 193 56.18 26.69 63.60
N LEU A 194 54.89 26.65 63.94
CA LEU A 194 54.32 27.52 64.98
C LEU A 194 54.85 27.14 66.37
N GLU A 195 54.94 25.85 66.70
CA GLU A 195 55.50 25.37 67.97
C GLU A 195 56.99 25.76 68.09
N GLU A 196 57.77 25.61 67.03
CA GLU A 196 59.18 26.03 66.98
C GLU A 196 59.33 27.55 67.12
N ARG A 197 58.46 28.34 66.47
CA ARG A 197 58.43 29.80 66.63
C ARG A 197 57.99 30.21 68.03
N GLU A 198 57.00 29.53 68.63
CA GLU A 198 56.60 29.77 70.01
C GLU A 198 57.72 29.43 70.99
N ALA A 199 58.43 28.33 70.78
CA ALA A 199 59.61 27.97 71.55
C ALA A 199 60.73 29.01 71.37
N ALA A 200 60.96 29.52 70.16
CA ALA A 200 61.93 30.58 69.90
C ALA A 200 61.53 31.94 70.52
N LEU A 201 60.23 32.22 70.63
CA LEU A 201 59.68 33.41 71.30
C LEU A 201 59.61 33.26 72.83
N ARG A 202 59.72 32.03 73.34
CA ARG A 202 59.91 31.69 74.75
C ARG A 202 61.32 31.13 74.99
N PRO A 203 62.40 31.92 74.84
CA PRO A 203 63.63 31.57 75.54
C PRO A 203 63.27 31.47 77.03
N ASP A 204 63.91 30.59 77.80
CA ASP A 204 63.73 30.48 79.25
C ASP A 204 63.95 31.86 79.90
N LYS A 205 62.88 32.64 80.01
CA LYS A 205 62.87 33.95 80.64
C LYS A 205 62.89 33.69 82.13
N THR A 206 64.04 33.95 82.76
CA THR A 206 64.09 34.05 84.21
C THR A 206 63.12 35.16 84.66
N ALA A 207 62.61 35.09 85.88
CA ALA A 207 61.64 36.05 86.43
C ALA A 207 62.06 37.54 86.33
N ALA A 208 63.33 37.82 86.01
CA ALA A 208 63.86 39.15 85.71
C ALA A 208 63.39 39.71 84.35
N ASP A 209 63.13 38.88 83.34
CA ASP A 209 62.76 39.32 81.98
C ASP A 209 61.25 39.50 81.77
N LEU A 210 60.44 39.15 82.77
CA LEU A 210 58.97 39.25 82.77
C LEU A 210 58.42 40.54 83.39
N ILE A 211 59.29 41.42 83.90
CA ILE A 211 58.85 42.63 84.64
C ILE A 211 58.43 43.78 83.72
N TRP A 212 58.60 43.67 82.38
CA TRP A 212 58.19 44.75 81.50
C TRP A 212 57.52 44.31 80.21
N LEU A 213 56.23 44.03 80.30
CA LEU A 213 55.31 44.25 79.18
C LEU A 213 54.18 45.15 79.71
N PRO A 214 54.05 46.40 79.24
CA PRO A 214 52.83 47.15 79.46
C PRO A 214 51.70 46.38 78.76
N ASP A 215 50.58 46.20 79.44
CA ASP A 215 49.34 45.80 78.77
C ASP A 215 49.18 46.66 77.52
N ALA A 216 48.88 46.03 76.37
CA ALA A 216 48.94 46.61 75.01
C ALA A 216 48.17 47.93 74.81
N ASP A 217 47.45 48.37 75.83
CA ASP A 217 46.58 49.53 75.89
C ASP A 217 47.06 50.61 76.88
N THR A 218 48.34 50.60 77.27
CA THR A 218 48.95 51.63 78.12
C THR A 218 50.15 52.31 77.45
N GLU A 219 50.17 53.65 77.48
CA GLU A 219 51.30 54.48 77.02
C GLU A 219 52.06 55.02 78.24
N VAL A 220 53.39 55.09 78.15
CA VAL A 220 54.25 55.69 79.19
C VAL A 220 54.36 57.18 78.89
N ASP A 221 53.91 58.03 79.82
CA ASP A 221 54.04 59.48 79.67
C ASP A 221 55.49 59.96 79.83
N GLU A 222 55.79 61.22 79.46
CA GLU A 222 57.15 61.80 79.56
C GLU A 222 57.75 61.80 80.98
N LYS A 223 56.96 61.48 82.01
CA LYS A 223 57.38 61.35 83.41
C LYS A 223 57.48 59.88 83.87
N GLY A 224 57.38 58.93 82.95
CA GLY A 224 57.51 57.50 83.22
C GLY A 224 56.27 56.84 83.83
N LYS A 225 55.10 57.49 83.84
CA LYS A 225 53.87 56.90 84.39
C LYS A 225 53.00 56.28 83.30
N LEU A 226 52.49 55.08 83.57
CA LEU A 226 51.55 54.38 82.69
C LEU A 226 50.19 55.08 82.68
N ARG A 227 49.68 55.40 81.50
CA ARG A 227 48.32 55.91 81.29
C ARG A 227 47.56 55.03 80.29
N PRO A 228 46.23 54.88 80.45
CA PRO A 228 45.40 54.22 79.44
C PRO A 228 45.50 54.96 78.12
N ARG A 229 45.89 54.25 77.06
CA ARG A 229 45.94 54.79 75.71
C ARG A 229 44.52 55.07 75.25
N LYS A 230 44.20 56.34 75.00
CA LYS A 230 42.95 56.69 74.29
C LYS A 230 43.12 56.26 72.84
N LYS A 231 42.57 55.10 72.48
CA LYS A 231 42.46 54.67 71.09
C LYS A 231 41.45 55.57 70.40
N GLU A 232 41.93 56.52 69.60
CA GLU A 232 41.06 57.25 68.68
C GLU A 232 40.56 56.28 67.60
N PRO A 233 39.27 56.35 67.23
CA PRO A 233 38.74 55.53 66.15
C PRO A 233 39.51 55.84 64.87
N TYR A 234 39.96 54.78 64.19
CA TYR A 234 40.76 54.92 62.98
C TYR A 234 39.87 55.38 61.82
N LEU A 235 40.06 56.62 61.35
CA LEU A 235 39.32 57.19 60.22
C LEU A 235 40.01 56.91 58.89
N ALA A 236 39.23 56.83 57.81
CA ALA A 236 39.72 56.65 56.44
C ALA A 236 40.78 57.70 56.03
N GLU A 237 40.71 58.89 56.61
CA GLU A 237 41.66 59.98 56.36
C GLU A 237 43.06 59.71 56.92
N ASN A 238 43.17 58.83 57.92
CA ASN A 238 44.44 58.41 58.51
C ASN A 238 45.27 57.52 57.55
N ASP A 239 44.63 56.84 56.59
CA ASP A 239 45.31 56.01 55.57
C ASP A 239 46.30 56.84 54.73
N LYS A 240 46.03 58.13 54.51
CA LYS A 240 46.88 59.03 53.72
C LYS A 240 48.17 59.44 54.44
N ARG A 241 48.18 59.34 55.78
CA ARG A 241 49.35 59.69 56.62
C ARG A 241 50.38 58.55 56.66
N LEU A 242 50.02 57.35 56.22
CA LEU A 242 50.92 56.19 56.19
C LEU A 242 51.86 56.21 54.98
N PRO A 243 53.04 55.57 55.05
CA PRO A 243 53.93 55.37 53.91
C PRO A 243 53.25 54.59 52.76
N PRO A 244 53.57 54.86 51.48
CA PRO A 244 52.87 54.26 50.33
C PRO A 244 52.76 52.73 50.36
N GLY A 245 53.77 52.02 50.87
CA GLY A 245 53.77 50.55 50.96
C GLY A 245 52.80 49.97 52.00
N GLU A 246 52.38 50.76 52.99
CA GLU A 246 51.52 50.31 54.09
C GLU A 246 50.05 50.76 53.93
N ARG A 247 49.78 51.71 53.02
CA ARG A 247 48.44 52.27 52.81
C ARG A 247 47.42 51.23 52.39
N GLU A 248 47.80 50.33 51.50
CA GLU A 248 46.87 49.33 50.96
C GLU A 248 46.51 48.28 52.03
N LEU A 249 47.49 47.86 52.83
CA LEU A 249 47.24 46.95 53.96
C LEU A 249 46.35 47.60 55.03
N ALA A 250 46.61 48.87 55.37
CA ALA A 250 45.79 49.61 56.33
C ALA A 250 44.35 49.80 55.82
N ARG A 251 44.17 50.13 54.54
CA ARG A 251 42.85 50.23 53.89
C ARG A 251 42.11 48.90 53.95
N GLN A 252 42.75 47.78 53.61
CA GLN A 252 42.12 46.46 53.66
C GLN A 252 41.71 46.06 55.07
N ASN A 253 42.56 46.31 56.06
CA ASN A 253 42.25 46.03 57.46
C ASN A 253 41.09 46.90 57.98
N ARG A 254 41.02 48.17 57.60
CA ARG A 254 39.88 49.04 57.90
C ARG A 254 38.60 48.52 57.27
N LEU A 255 38.61 48.22 55.97
CA LEU A 255 37.43 47.70 55.25
C LEU A 255 36.93 46.39 55.88
N ARG A 256 37.83 45.47 56.26
CA ARG A 256 37.44 44.23 56.96
C ARG A 256 36.75 44.50 58.30
N ARG A 257 37.25 45.47 59.08
CA ARG A 257 36.62 45.87 60.36
C ARG A 257 35.27 46.53 60.13
N GLU A 258 35.16 47.44 59.16
CA GLU A 258 33.90 48.09 58.80
C GLU A 258 32.83 47.07 58.36
N VAL A 259 33.22 46.07 57.57
CA VAL A 259 32.32 44.97 57.17
C VAL A 259 31.89 44.14 58.38
N ALA A 260 32.83 43.72 59.24
CA ALA A 260 32.50 42.94 60.44
C ALA A 260 31.57 43.71 61.41
N GLU A 261 31.79 45.02 61.57
CA GLU A 261 30.93 45.88 62.38
C GLU A 261 29.53 46.04 61.74
N ALA A 262 29.44 46.19 60.43
CA ALA A 262 28.17 46.27 59.71
C ALA A 262 27.37 44.96 59.79
N GLU A 263 28.03 43.81 59.61
CA GLU A 263 27.41 42.49 59.77
C GLU A 263 26.93 42.25 61.20
N SER A 264 27.73 42.64 62.20
CA SER A 264 27.35 42.58 63.61
C SER A 264 26.15 43.50 63.92
N ALA A 265 26.11 44.71 63.36
CA ALA A 265 24.97 45.61 63.50
C ALA A 265 23.70 45.06 62.85
N ALA A 266 23.81 44.46 61.66
CA ALA A 266 22.70 43.81 60.97
C ALA A 266 22.17 42.59 61.76
N SER A 267 23.07 41.76 62.28
CA SER A 267 22.73 40.60 63.13
C SER A 267 21.98 41.02 64.40
N ARG A 268 22.46 42.07 65.10
CA ARG A 268 21.77 42.66 66.26
C ARG A 268 20.36 43.14 65.90
N THR A 269 20.22 43.85 64.78
CA THR A 269 18.91 44.38 64.32
C THR A 269 17.92 43.25 64.01
N ASN A 270 18.39 42.17 63.35
CA ASN A 270 17.56 41.01 63.04
C ASN A 270 17.13 40.27 64.32
N MET A 271 18.04 40.12 65.29
CA MET A 271 17.72 39.46 66.55
C MET A 271 16.72 40.27 67.38
N VAL A 272 16.88 41.60 67.45
CA VAL A 272 15.90 42.49 68.11
C VAL A 272 14.53 42.36 67.45
N SER A 273 14.47 42.37 66.11
CA SER A 273 13.22 42.22 65.36
C SER A 273 12.52 40.89 65.62
N ALA A 274 13.28 39.78 65.72
CA ALA A 274 12.73 38.47 66.02
C ALA A 274 12.15 38.38 67.44
N LEU A 275 12.84 38.96 68.43
CA LEU A 275 12.37 39.03 69.81
C LEU A 275 11.18 39.99 69.97
N GLU A 276 11.14 41.09 69.23
CA GLU A 276 9.95 41.95 69.19
C GLU A 276 8.73 41.22 68.62
N LYS A 277 8.93 40.39 67.60
CA LYS A 277 7.84 39.58 67.02
C LYS A 277 7.31 38.58 68.05
N SER A 278 8.19 37.89 68.79
CA SER A 278 7.76 36.96 69.84
C SER A 278 7.07 37.66 71.02
N CYS A 279 7.49 38.88 71.38
CA CYS A 279 6.73 39.74 72.29
C CYS A 279 5.29 39.95 71.80
N ARG A 280 5.09 40.39 70.55
CA ARG A 280 3.77 40.68 70.00
C ARG A 280 2.89 39.43 69.89
N GLU A 281 3.46 38.31 69.49
CA GLU A 281 2.75 37.02 69.44
C GLU A 281 2.32 36.56 70.85
N ALA A 282 3.16 36.75 71.86
CA ALA A 282 2.81 36.45 73.25
C ALA A 282 1.71 37.39 73.79
N GLU A 283 1.70 38.66 73.39
CA GLU A 283 0.63 39.62 73.73
C GLU A 283 -0.69 39.24 73.06
N ALA A 284 -0.67 38.91 71.77
CA ALA A 284 -1.86 38.48 71.03
C ALA A 284 -2.46 37.17 71.56
N ALA A 285 -1.65 36.33 72.20
CA ALA A 285 -2.06 35.08 72.83
C ALA A 285 -2.44 35.21 74.31
N ASP A 286 -2.62 36.44 74.84
CA ASP A 286 -2.92 36.75 76.24
C ASP A 286 -1.93 36.12 77.26
N ARG A 287 -0.63 36.10 76.92
CA ARG A 287 0.46 35.62 77.80
C ARG A 287 1.33 36.80 78.31
N PRO A 288 0.81 37.66 79.21
CA PRO A 288 1.47 38.92 79.58
C PRO A 288 2.80 38.73 80.34
N LEU A 289 2.93 37.66 81.13
CA LEU A 289 4.18 37.31 81.82
C LEU A 289 5.33 37.03 80.84
N THR A 290 5.04 36.32 79.75
CA THR A 290 6.03 35.99 78.71
C THR A 290 6.45 37.23 77.93
N ALA A 291 5.49 38.09 77.54
CA ALA A 291 5.81 39.35 76.87
C ALA A 291 6.62 40.31 77.75
N ALA A 292 6.33 40.40 79.05
CA ALA A 292 7.12 41.19 79.99
C ALA A 292 8.56 40.66 80.12
N TYR A 293 8.73 39.33 80.20
CA TYR A 293 10.05 38.71 80.26
C TYR A 293 10.89 39.00 79.01
N VAL A 294 10.31 38.86 77.81
CA VAL A 294 11.02 39.13 76.56
C VAL A 294 11.38 40.61 76.42
N ARG A 295 10.53 41.53 76.88
CA ARG A 295 10.88 42.97 76.95
C ARG A 295 12.05 43.26 77.90
N ALA A 296 12.05 42.62 79.08
CA ALA A 296 13.15 42.78 80.03
C ALA A 296 14.46 42.23 79.46
N ALA A 297 14.42 41.08 78.78
CA ALA A 297 15.58 40.52 78.09
C ALA A 297 16.10 41.45 76.98
N LEU A 298 15.19 42.02 76.17
CA LEU A 298 15.55 43.00 75.14
C LEU A 298 16.23 44.25 75.73
N LYS A 299 15.69 44.80 76.83
CA LYS A 299 16.27 45.98 77.48
C LYS A 299 17.61 45.69 78.15
N SER A 300 17.81 44.49 78.69
CA SER A 300 19.08 44.05 79.27
C SER A 300 20.15 43.82 78.21
N LEU A 301 19.80 43.26 77.06
CA LEU A 301 20.73 43.01 75.96
C LEU A 301 21.00 44.28 75.15
N TYR A 302 20.02 45.18 75.06
CA TYR A 302 20.07 46.41 74.28
C TYR A 302 19.52 47.58 75.12
N PRO A 303 20.37 48.25 75.92
CA PRO A 303 19.94 49.32 76.82
C PRO A 303 19.26 50.50 76.12
N ASP A 304 19.64 50.81 74.88
CA ASP A 304 19.07 51.91 74.09
C ASP A 304 17.77 51.53 73.36
N TRP A 305 17.36 50.26 73.43
CA TRP A 305 16.14 49.79 72.77
C TRP A 305 14.88 50.35 73.46
N SER A 306 13.90 50.73 72.64
CA SER A 306 12.57 51.15 73.05
C SER A 306 11.50 50.45 72.22
N PRO A 307 10.37 50.02 72.82
CA PRO A 307 9.32 49.32 72.09
C PRO A 307 8.74 50.19 70.97
N SER A 308 8.57 49.58 69.80
CA SER A 308 7.92 50.21 68.65
C SER A 308 6.48 50.65 69.01
N PRO A 309 6.03 51.86 68.61
CA PRO A 309 4.68 52.35 68.93
C PRO A 309 3.61 51.43 68.32
N GLN A 310 2.66 50.98 69.14
CA GLN A 310 1.52 50.17 68.69
C GLN A 310 0.60 51.02 67.82
N LYS A 311 0.40 50.63 66.55
CA LYS A 311 -0.76 51.12 65.78
C LYS A 311 -2.00 50.57 66.47
N LYS A 312 -2.83 51.43 67.04
CA LYS A 312 -4.18 51.06 67.45
C LYS A 312 -4.94 50.65 66.18
N GLU A 313 -5.27 49.38 66.04
CA GLU A 313 -6.27 48.98 65.06
C GLU A 313 -7.60 49.60 65.48
N GLU A 314 -8.09 50.57 64.71
CA GLU A 314 -9.44 51.10 64.84
C GLU A 314 -10.42 49.96 64.47
N THR A 315 -11.02 49.36 65.49
CA THR A 315 -12.13 48.43 65.30
C THR A 315 -13.36 49.21 64.82
N LYS A 316 -13.89 48.82 63.65
CA LYS A 316 -15.26 49.12 63.21
C LYS A 316 -16.22 48.05 63.71
#